data_AF-A0A7X7VP75-F1
#
_entry.id   AF-A0A7X7VP75-F1
#
_cell.length_a   1.000
_cell.length_b   1.000
_cell.length_c   1.000
_cell.angle_alpha   90.00
_cell.angle_beta   90.00
_cell.angle_gamma   90.00
#
_symmetry.space_group_name_H-M   'P 1'
#
loop_
_entity.id
_entity.type
_entity.pdbx_description
1 polymer ?
#
loop_
_entity_poly.entity_id
_entity_poly.type
_entity_poly.pdbx_seq_one_letter_code
_entity_poly.pdbx_strand_id
1 'polypeptide(L)'
;MVQEEQDFNKMWSDLGMDVAAHNSLLDAVGQMYETVFLTQKNRPKSTTYLDNFANNLHSGRIREMVDARKDGKTKKIIGSFCLYVPEEIVIAAGGIEVGLCAGANWNTDEAERYIPRNTCPLIKGFMGFKLGRVCPYIESADLVVGENTCDGKKKAYEQFSKMKPMYVMDVPHVRNNNTKEIWRQEIYRFAEKMEDETGQKITLESLSRAIKLVNDKRRALQ
;
A
#
# COMPACT_ATOMS: atom_id res chain seq x y z
N MET A 1 2.31 7.34 30.45
CA MET A 1 1.14 8.12 30.00
C MET A 1 0.22 7.12 29.33
N VAL A 2 -0.92 6.82 29.95
CA VAL A 2 -1.92 5.92 29.38
C VAL A 2 -2.48 6.65 28.17
N GLN A 3 -2.18 6.16 26.97
CA GLN A 3 -2.79 6.67 25.75
C GLN A 3 -4.29 6.34 25.87
N GLU A 4 -5.16 7.35 25.88
CA GLU A 4 -6.60 7.12 25.79
C GLU A 4 -6.85 6.16 24.63
N GLU A 5 -7.55 5.07 24.91
CA GLU A 5 -7.92 4.05 23.94
C GLU A 5 -8.89 4.69 22.95
N GLN A 6 -8.35 5.34 21.93
CA GLN A 6 -9.15 5.99 20.91
C GLN A 6 -9.81 4.90 20.08
N ASP A 7 -11.14 4.90 20.07
CA ASP A 7 -11.92 4.00 19.24
C ASP A 7 -11.80 4.40 17.76
N PHE A 8 -11.19 3.52 16.96
CA PHE A 8 -11.03 3.69 15.51
C PHE A 8 -12.14 2.98 14.69
N ASN A 9 -13.07 2.27 15.34
CA ASN A 9 -14.11 1.48 14.67
C ASN A 9 -14.96 2.34 13.73
N LYS A 10 -15.29 3.58 14.15
CA LYS A 10 -16.03 4.50 13.28
C LYS A 10 -15.25 4.83 12.01
N MET A 11 -13.95 5.12 12.11
CA MET A 11 -13.11 5.44 10.95
C MET A 11 -13.05 4.24 9.99
N TRP A 12 -12.88 3.03 10.50
CA TRP A 12 -12.87 1.81 9.68
C TRP A 12 -14.24 1.54 9.03
N SER A 13 -15.33 1.74 9.78
CA SER A 13 -16.69 1.64 9.24
C SER A 13 -16.95 2.67 8.13
N ASP A 14 -16.49 3.91 8.29
CA ASP A 14 -16.61 4.97 7.28
C ASP A 14 -15.82 4.64 6.00
N LEU A 15 -14.79 3.79 6.09
CA LEU A 15 -14.06 3.21 4.95
C LEU A 15 -14.76 2.00 4.31
N GLY A 16 -15.94 1.60 4.81
CA GLY A 16 -16.70 0.46 4.29
C GLY A 16 -16.16 -0.91 4.69
N MET A 17 -15.33 -0.96 5.74
CA MET A 17 -14.69 -2.19 6.21
C MET A 17 -15.64 -3.11 6.98
N ASP A 18 -15.32 -4.40 7.00
CA ASP A 18 -15.87 -5.32 7.99
C ASP A 18 -15.08 -5.17 9.30
N VAL A 19 -15.60 -4.32 10.19
CA VAL A 19 -14.93 -3.95 11.45
C VAL A 19 -14.77 -5.15 12.37
N ALA A 20 -15.74 -6.06 12.42
CA ALA A 20 -15.67 -7.24 13.28
C ALA A 20 -14.56 -8.19 12.81
N ALA A 21 -14.55 -8.49 11.51
CA ALA A 21 -13.51 -9.31 10.88
C ALA A 21 -12.12 -8.66 11.01
N HIS A 22 -12.04 -7.34 10.83
CA HIS A 22 -10.82 -6.57 11.02
C HIS A 22 -10.27 -6.65 12.46
N ASN A 23 -11.12 -6.52 13.47
CA ASN A 23 -10.69 -6.60 14.86
C ASN A 23 -10.15 -8.00 15.19
N SER A 24 -10.80 -9.07 14.72
CA SER A 24 -10.26 -10.43 14.87
C SER A 24 -8.89 -10.61 14.22
N LEU A 25 -8.63 -9.97 13.07
CA LEU A 25 -7.31 -9.96 12.46
C LEU A 25 -6.29 -9.24 13.34
N LEU A 26 -6.63 -8.05 13.86
CA LEU A 26 -5.72 -7.26 14.70
C LEU A 26 -5.36 -7.98 16.01
N ASP A 27 -6.31 -8.67 16.63
CA ASP A 27 -6.07 -9.47 17.82
C ASP A 27 -5.01 -10.55 17.56
N ALA A 28 -5.13 -11.27 16.44
CA ALA A 28 -4.16 -12.30 16.04
C ALA A 28 -2.77 -11.71 15.74
N VAL A 29 -2.72 -10.55 15.07
CA VAL A 29 -1.46 -9.84 14.78
C VAL A 29 -0.80 -9.35 16.08
N GLY A 30 -1.57 -8.81 17.02
CA GLY A 30 -1.08 -8.35 18.32
C GLY A 30 -0.44 -9.48 19.13
N GLN A 31 -1.12 -10.63 19.24
CA GLN A 31 -0.59 -11.82 19.91
C GLN A 31 0.70 -12.34 19.26
N MET A 32 0.76 -12.33 17.91
CA MET A 32 1.96 -12.71 17.18
C MET A 32 3.11 -11.73 17.47
N TYR A 33 2.85 -10.43 17.48
CA TYR A 33 3.87 -9.41 17.73
C TYR A 33 4.44 -9.51 19.14
N GLU A 34 3.57 -9.67 20.14
CA GLU A 34 3.93 -9.93 21.54
C GLU A 34 4.89 -11.12 21.62
N THR A 35 4.48 -12.26 21.06
CA THR A 35 5.22 -13.52 21.14
C THR A 35 6.53 -13.46 20.39
N VAL A 36 6.54 -12.96 19.16
CA VAL A 36 7.71 -12.99 18.28
C VAL A 36 8.71 -11.90 18.62
N PHE A 37 8.27 -10.68 18.94
CA PHE A 37 9.16 -9.54 19.14
C PHE A 37 9.30 -9.13 20.59
N LEU A 38 8.20 -8.93 21.33
CA LEU A 38 8.27 -8.32 22.65
C LEU A 38 8.89 -9.23 23.73
N THR A 39 8.88 -10.55 23.52
CA THR A 39 9.57 -11.50 24.41
C THR A 39 11.09 -11.58 24.21
N GLN A 40 11.63 -11.06 23.10
CA GLN A 40 13.06 -11.19 22.82
C GLN A 40 13.90 -10.28 23.73
N LYS A 41 15.00 -10.81 24.24
CA LYS A 41 15.98 -10.06 25.05
C LYS A 41 16.97 -9.31 24.15
N ASN A 42 17.58 -8.25 24.69
CA ASN A 42 18.64 -7.46 24.04
C ASN A 42 18.23 -6.74 22.75
N ARG A 43 16.95 -6.39 22.59
CA ARG A 43 16.49 -5.54 21.48
C ARG A 43 17.04 -4.12 21.62
N PRO A 44 17.50 -3.47 20.53
CA PRO A 44 17.94 -2.08 20.58
C PRO A 44 16.82 -1.15 21.09
N LYS A 45 17.13 -0.19 21.97
CA LYS A 45 16.14 0.77 22.48
C LYS A 45 15.45 1.58 21.36
N SER A 46 16.09 1.71 20.20
CA SER A 46 15.52 2.38 19.03
C SER A 46 14.30 1.65 18.45
N THR A 47 14.09 0.36 18.75
CA THR A 47 12.92 -0.38 18.24
C THR A 47 11.61 0.03 18.87
N THR A 48 11.61 0.79 19.98
CA THR A 48 10.37 1.29 20.61
C THR A 48 9.51 2.11 19.66
N TYR A 49 10.12 2.82 18.71
CA TYR A 49 9.37 3.51 17.65
C TYR A 49 8.58 2.52 16.77
N LEU A 50 9.20 1.38 16.42
CA LEU A 50 8.57 0.33 15.62
C LEU A 50 7.50 -0.43 16.43
N ASP A 51 7.71 -0.61 17.73
CA ASP A 51 6.70 -1.18 18.63
C ASP A 51 5.44 -0.31 18.67
N ASN A 52 5.63 1.01 18.82
CA ASN A 52 4.52 1.96 18.79
C ASN A 52 3.81 1.97 17.43
N PHE A 53 4.56 1.85 16.33
CA PHE A 53 3.98 1.73 14.99
C PHE A 53 3.17 0.43 14.85
N ALA A 54 3.69 -0.71 15.29
CA ALA A 54 2.99 -2.00 15.24
C ALA A 54 1.67 -1.98 16.01
N ASN A 55 1.66 -1.36 17.19
CA ASN A 55 0.45 -1.17 17.99
C ASN A 55 -0.59 -0.24 17.33
N ASN A 56 -0.18 0.56 16.35
CA ASN A 56 -1.03 1.52 15.64
C ASN A 56 -1.12 1.23 14.13
N LEU A 57 -0.81 0.00 13.71
CA LEU A 57 -0.58 -0.37 12.31
C LEU A 57 -1.74 0.02 11.38
N HIS A 58 -2.97 -0.19 11.84
CA HIS A 58 -4.21 0.09 11.11
C HIS A 58 -4.96 1.32 11.63
N SER A 59 -4.32 2.10 12.50
CA SER A 59 -4.95 3.21 13.21
C SER A 59 -4.28 4.54 12.86
N GLY A 60 -3.12 4.84 13.45
CA GLY A 60 -2.48 6.16 13.37
C GLY A 60 -2.24 6.62 11.94
N ARG A 61 -1.56 5.79 11.13
CA ARG A 61 -1.26 6.14 9.73
C ARG A 61 -2.52 6.23 8.86
N ILE A 62 -3.53 5.40 9.12
CA ILE A 62 -4.80 5.46 8.40
C ILE A 62 -5.49 6.80 8.67
N ARG A 63 -5.54 7.20 9.94
CA ARG A 63 -6.10 8.51 10.32
C ARG A 63 -5.35 9.65 9.63
N GLU A 64 -4.02 9.65 9.66
CA GLU A 64 -3.22 10.68 8.98
C GLU A 64 -3.60 10.81 7.50
N MET A 65 -3.80 9.70 6.79
CA MET A 65 -4.17 9.73 5.37
C MET A 65 -5.61 10.22 5.15
N VAL A 66 -6.55 9.74 5.97
CA VAL A 66 -7.96 10.15 5.90
C VAL A 66 -8.10 11.65 6.19
N ASP A 67 -7.44 12.13 7.24
CA ASP A 67 -7.44 13.54 7.63
C ASP A 67 -6.71 14.39 6.58
N ALA A 68 -5.55 13.95 6.08
CA ALA A 68 -4.86 14.67 5.01
C ALA A 68 -5.72 14.81 3.74
N ARG A 69 -6.52 13.79 3.42
CA ARG A 69 -7.47 13.83 2.29
C ARG A 69 -8.62 14.80 2.59
N LYS A 70 -9.20 14.73 3.78
CA LYS A 70 -10.29 15.61 4.22
C LYS A 70 -9.89 17.09 4.27
N ASP A 71 -8.67 17.37 4.75
CA ASP A 71 -8.09 18.71 4.82
C ASP A 71 -7.56 19.21 3.47
N GLY A 72 -7.61 18.38 2.41
CA GLY A 72 -7.11 18.72 1.09
C GLY A 72 -5.58 18.79 0.97
N LYS A 73 -4.84 18.32 2.00
CA LYS A 73 -3.36 18.23 2.06
C LYS A 73 -2.81 17.15 1.13
N THR A 74 -3.57 16.08 0.90
CA THR A 74 -3.31 15.13 -0.19
C THR A 74 -4.51 15.09 -1.13
N LYS A 75 -4.24 14.84 -2.42
CA LYS A 75 -5.29 14.73 -3.44
C LYS A 75 -5.79 13.31 -3.61
N LYS A 76 -4.89 12.34 -3.47
CA LYS A 76 -5.17 10.91 -3.68
C LYS A 76 -4.27 10.04 -2.82
N ILE A 77 -4.81 8.93 -2.36
CA ILE A 77 -4.05 7.82 -1.77
C ILE A 77 -3.86 6.77 -2.86
N ILE A 78 -2.62 6.47 -3.21
CA ILE A 78 -2.26 5.51 -4.26
C ILE A 78 -1.68 4.26 -3.60
N GLY A 79 -2.32 3.12 -3.84
CA GLY A 79 -1.81 1.83 -3.39
C GLY A 79 -0.89 1.21 -4.44
N SER A 80 0.22 0.58 -4.05
CA SER A 80 1.09 -0.15 -4.97
C SER A 80 1.47 -1.53 -4.42
N PHE A 81 1.76 -2.47 -5.31
CA PHE A 81 2.23 -3.82 -4.95
C PHE A 81 3.70 -4.06 -5.30
N CYS A 82 4.41 -3.05 -5.80
CA CYS A 82 5.73 -3.25 -6.37
C CYS A 82 6.60 -2.01 -6.31
N LEU A 83 7.90 -2.22 -6.12
CA LEU A 83 8.92 -1.18 -6.08
C LEU A 83 9.21 -0.55 -7.46
N TYR A 84 8.69 -1.14 -8.54
CA TYR A 84 8.77 -0.54 -9.88
C TYR A 84 7.81 0.65 -10.04
N VAL A 85 6.81 0.78 -9.18
CA VAL A 85 5.92 1.96 -9.14
C VAL A 85 6.72 3.13 -8.55
N PRO A 86 6.88 4.24 -9.28
CA PRO A 86 7.76 5.33 -8.86
C PRO A 86 7.06 6.25 -7.85
N GLU A 87 7.34 6.02 -6.57
CA GLU A 87 6.86 6.82 -5.43
C GLU A 87 7.16 8.32 -5.56
N GLU A 88 8.28 8.65 -6.19
CA GLU A 88 8.64 10.03 -6.49
C GLU A 88 7.56 10.75 -7.32
N ILE A 89 6.92 10.05 -8.25
CA ILE A 89 5.90 10.62 -9.14
C ILE A 89 4.59 10.82 -8.39
N VAL A 90 4.18 9.83 -7.59
CA VAL A 90 2.97 9.93 -6.75
C VAL A 90 3.09 11.13 -5.79
N ILE A 91 4.22 11.26 -5.10
CA ILE A 91 4.46 12.36 -4.16
C ILE A 91 4.53 13.70 -4.89
N ALA A 92 5.21 13.77 -6.04
CA ALA A 92 5.34 15.00 -6.82
C ALA A 92 4.00 15.51 -7.37
N ALA A 93 3.03 14.62 -7.58
CA ALA A 93 1.65 14.92 -7.95
C ALA A 93 0.73 15.20 -6.73
N GLY A 94 1.28 15.28 -5.51
CA GLY A 94 0.52 15.56 -4.27
C GLY A 94 -0.28 14.37 -3.72
N GLY A 95 0.06 13.17 -4.16
CA GLY A 95 -0.49 11.92 -3.62
C GLY A 95 0.30 11.39 -2.42
N ILE A 96 -0.30 10.41 -1.74
CA ILE A 96 0.37 9.55 -0.77
C ILE A 96 0.46 8.15 -1.37
N GLU A 97 1.65 7.56 -1.45
CA GLU A 97 1.79 6.15 -1.82
C GLU A 97 1.80 5.24 -0.58
N VAL A 98 1.12 4.09 -0.68
CA VAL A 98 1.17 3.01 0.32
C VAL A 98 1.41 1.66 -0.33
N GLY A 99 2.29 0.86 0.27
CA GLY A 99 2.51 -0.53 -0.15
C GLY A 99 1.39 -1.45 0.35
N LEU A 100 0.83 -2.26 -0.55
CA LEU A 100 -0.34 -3.11 -0.28
C LEU A 100 -0.05 -4.62 -0.30
N CYS A 101 1.20 -5.02 -0.47
CA CYS A 101 1.58 -6.44 -0.42
C CYS A 101 1.18 -7.05 0.94
N ALA A 102 0.31 -8.05 0.91
CA ALA A 102 -0.20 -8.69 2.12
C ALA A 102 0.64 -9.92 2.49
N GLY A 103 1.22 -9.89 3.69
CA GLY A 103 2.01 -11.00 4.24
C GLY A 103 1.19 -12.02 5.06
N ALA A 104 -0.10 -11.78 5.28
CA ALA A 104 -0.95 -12.66 6.07
C ALA A 104 -1.91 -13.47 5.18
N ASN A 105 -2.14 -14.73 5.58
CA ASN A 105 -3.14 -15.59 4.98
C ASN A 105 -4.52 -15.22 5.55
N TRP A 106 -5.26 -14.37 4.85
CA TRP A 106 -6.62 -13.98 5.22
C TRP A 106 -7.58 -14.31 4.09
N ASN A 107 -8.72 -14.91 4.43
CA ASN A 107 -9.82 -15.20 3.50
C ASN A 107 -9.36 -15.88 2.19
N THR A 108 -8.43 -16.84 2.31
CA THR A 108 -7.80 -17.50 1.16
C THR A 108 -8.80 -18.29 0.33
N ASP A 109 -9.76 -18.95 0.96
CA ASP A 109 -10.77 -19.76 0.29
C ASP A 109 -11.65 -18.92 -0.64
N GLU A 110 -11.97 -17.68 -0.24
CA GLU A 110 -12.70 -16.75 -1.08
C GLU A 110 -11.83 -16.22 -2.22
N ALA A 111 -10.56 -15.90 -1.94
CA ALA A 111 -9.62 -15.51 -3.00
C ALA A 111 -9.49 -16.61 -4.08
N GLU A 112 -9.43 -17.88 -3.67
CA GLU A 112 -9.29 -19.04 -4.55
C GLU A 112 -10.51 -19.31 -5.45
N ARG A 113 -11.62 -18.59 -5.26
CA ARG A 113 -12.74 -18.58 -6.22
C ARG A 113 -12.45 -17.74 -7.46
N TYR A 114 -11.52 -16.78 -7.37
CA TYR A 114 -11.18 -15.85 -8.44
C TYR A 114 -9.80 -16.13 -9.06
N ILE A 115 -8.92 -16.78 -8.29
CA ILE A 115 -7.55 -17.11 -8.73
C ILE A 115 -7.23 -18.59 -8.42
N PRO A 116 -6.34 -19.24 -9.18
CA PRO A 116 -5.97 -20.64 -8.94
C PRO A 116 -5.43 -20.90 -7.52
N ARG A 117 -5.72 -22.07 -6.94
CA ARG A 117 -5.26 -22.45 -5.59
C ARG A 117 -3.75 -22.46 -5.42
N ASN A 118 -3.03 -22.80 -6.49
CA ASN A 118 -1.57 -22.83 -6.58
C ASN A 118 -0.95 -21.45 -6.85
N THR A 119 -1.71 -20.37 -6.72
CA THR A 119 -1.20 -18.99 -6.83
C THR A 119 -0.35 -18.63 -5.59
N CYS A 120 0.64 -17.76 -5.79
CA CYS A 120 1.49 -17.22 -4.72
C CYS A 120 0.68 -16.73 -3.50
N PRO A 121 1.05 -17.11 -2.26
CA PRO A 121 0.35 -16.68 -1.05
C PRO A 121 0.20 -15.17 -0.88
N LEU A 122 1.19 -14.37 -1.34
CA LEU A 122 1.09 -12.91 -1.30
C LEU A 122 -0.10 -12.40 -2.11
N ILE A 123 -0.35 -13.01 -3.28
CA ILE A 123 -1.47 -12.66 -4.16
C ILE A 123 -2.79 -13.09 -3.52
N LYS A 124 -2.84 -14.30 -2.97
CA LYS A 124 -4.01 -14.77 -2.21
C LYS A 124 -4.32 -13.86 -1.03
N GLY A 125 -3.28 -13.39 -0.33
CA GLY A 125 -3.36 -12.40 0.73
C GLY A 125 -4.07 -11.14 0.24
N PHE A 126 -3.51 -10.38 -0.69
CA PHE A 126 -4.12 -9.08 -1.03
C PHE A 126 -5.53 -9.23 -1.62
N MET A 127 -5.82 -10.33 -2.34
CA MET A 127 -7.16 -10.64 -2.83
C MET A 127 -8.11 -10.89 -1.66
N GLY A 128 -7.74 -11.75 -0.72
CA GLY A 128 -8.55 -12.08 0.45
C GLY A 128 -8.76 -10.89 1.39
N PHE A 129 -7.75 -10.04 1.56
CA PHE A 129 -7.86 -8.78 2.30
C PHE A 129 -8.87 -7.82 1.68
N LYS A 130 -8.87 -7.67 0.34
CA LYS A 130 -9.85 -6.84 -0.37
C LYS A 130 -11.25 -7.43 -0.31
N LEU A 131 -11.39 -8.74 -0.56
CA LEU A 131 -12.67 -9.45 -0.54
C LEU A 131 -13.29 -9.45 0.86
N GLY A 132 -12.47 -9.61 1.89
CA GLY A 132 -12.89 -9.53 3.30
C GLY A 132 -13.10 -8.10 3.81
N ARG A 133 -12.69 -7.07 3.06
CA ARG A 133 -12.75 -5.65 3.48
C ARG A 133 -12.10 -5.40 4.84
N VAL A 134 -10.96 -6.05 5.12
CA VAL A 134 -10.27 -5.96 6.42
C VAL A 134 -8.96 -5.16 6.37
N CYS A 135 -8.52 -4.68 5.20
CA CYS A 135 -7.33 -3.83 5.10
C CYS A 135 -7.71 -2.35 4.93
N PRO A 136 -7.48 -1.49 5.93
CA PRO A 136 -7.79 -0.06 5.81
C PRO A 136 -6.90 0.64 4.78
N TYR A 137 -5.69 0.14 4.51
CA TYR A 137 -4.83 0.68 3.44
C TYR A 137 -5.45 0.45 2.05
N ILE A 138 -5.95 -0.77 1.79
CA ILE A 138 -6.63 -1.07 0.51
C ILE A 138 -7.94 -0.27 0.38
N GLU A 139 -8.72 -0.18 1.46
CA GLU A 139 -9.99 0.53 1.40
C GLU A 139 -9.81 2.05 1.29
N SER A 140 -8.78 2.62 1.94
CA SER A 140 -8.47 4.05 1.82
C SER A 140 -7.85 4.46 0.49
N ALA A 141 -7.15 3.57 -0.22
CA ALA A 141 -6.58 3.86 -1.54
C ALA A 141 -7.66 4.31 -2.53
N ASP A 142 -7.42 5.38 -3.30
CA ASP A 142 -8.35 5.85 -4.33
C ASP A 142 -8.08 5.15 -5.68
N LEU A 143 -6.82 4.82 -5.95
CA LEU A 143 -6.35 4.06 -7.11
C LEU A 143 -5.30 3.05 -6.66
N VAL A 144 -5.30 1.85 -7.26
CA VAL A 144 -4.25 0.85 -7.06
C VAL A 144 -3.41 0.70 -8.33
N VAL A 145 -2.09 0.80 -8.18
CA VAL A 145 -1.13 0.64 -9.25
C VAL A 145 -0.57 -0.78 -9.21
N GLY A 146 -0.89 -1.54 -10.24
CA GLY A 146 -0.31 -2.85 -10.52
C GLY A 146 0.82 -2.78 -11.54
N GLU A 147 1.51 -3.89 -11.71
CA GLU A 147 2.61 -4.06 -12.65
C GLU A 147 2.60 -5.47 -13.28
N ASN A 148 3.03 -5.61 -14.52
CA ASN A 148 3.05 -6.90 -15.23
C ASN A 148 4.30 -7.77 -14.96
N THR A 149 4.81 -7.83 -13.72
CA THR A 149 6.07 -8.51 -13.40
C THR A 149 5.99 -10.04 -13.41
N CYS A 150 4.98 -10.62 -12.76
CA CYS A 150 4.77 -12.07 -12.74
C CYS A 150 3.37 -12.42 -13.25
N ASP A 151 3.21 -13.63 -13.80
CA ASP A 151 1.94 -14.06 -14.36
C ASP A 151 0.80 -14.05 -13.33
N GLY A 152 1.10 -14.48 -12.11
CA GLY A 152 0.12 -14.47 -11.02
C GLY A 152 -0.45 -13.08 -10.76
N LYS A 153 0.40 -12.06 -10.63
CA LYS A 153 -0.04 -10.68 -10.38
C LYS A 153 -0.80 -10.13 -11.58
N LYS A 154 -0.23 -10.27 -12.79
CA LYS A 154 -0.85 -9.82 -14.05
C LYS A 154 -2.29 -10.33 -14.18
N LYS A 155 -2.51 -11.62 -13.96
CA LYS A 155 -3.85 -12.23 -14.04
C LYS A 155 -4.74 -11.90 -12.84
N ALA A 156 -4.18 -11.80 -11.63
CA ALA A 156 -4.95 -11.39 -10.45
C ALA A 156 -5.47 -9.95 -10.57
N TYR A 157 -4.70 -9.04 -11.17
CA TYR A 157 -5.12 -7.65 -11.37
C TYR A 157 -6.34 -7.50 -12.28
N GLU A 158 -6.56 -8.39 -13.25
CA GLU A 158 -7.79 -8.41 -14.06
C GLU A 158 -9.06 -8.71 -13.23
N GLN A 159 -8.91 -9.47 -12.13
CA GLN A 159 -10.00 -9.69 -11.18
C GLN A 159 -10.08 -8.56 -10.16
N PHE A 160 -8.93 -8.10 -9.65
CA PHE A 160 -8.85 -7.03 -8.67
C PHE A 160 -9.42 -5.71 -9.19
N SER A 161 -9.23 -5.40 -10.47
CA SER A 161 -9.73 -4.17 -11.11
C SER A 161 -11.25 -4.07 -11.14
N LYS A 162 -11.97 -5.19 -10.93
CA LYS A 162 -13.43 -5.22 -10.78
C LYS A 162 -13.89 -4.75 -9.40
N MET A 163 -12.99 -4.74 -8.42
CA MET A 163 -13.27 -4.41 -7.02
C MET A 163 -12.67 -3.09 -6.57
N LYS A 164 -11.65 -2.59 -7.28
CA LYS A 164 -10.95 -1.34 -6.97
C LYS A 164 -10.43 -0.72 -8.27
N PRO A 165 -10.51 0.61 -8.45
CA PRO A 165 -9.87 1.27 -9.60
C PRO A 165 -8.39 0.91 -9.70
N MET A 166 -7.94 0.58 -10.91
CA MET A 166 -6.55 0.19 -11.15
C MET A 166 -5.92 0.87 -12.36
N TYR A 167 -4.61 1.10 -12.26
CA TYR A 167 -3.71 1.38 -13.38
C TYR A 167 -2.62 0.31 -13.38
N VAL A 168 -2.33 -0.30 -14.53
CA VAL A 168 -1.31 -1.37 -14.60
C VAL A 168 -0.14 -0.89 -15.46
N MET A 169 1.04 -0.82 -14.84
CA MET A 169 2.29 -0.48 -15.52
C MET A 169 2.84 -1.65 -16.33
N ASP A 170 3.32 -1.35 -17.54
CA ASP A 170 4.05 -2.29 -18.39
C ASP A 170 5.57 -2.19 -18.14
N VAL A 171 6.07 -3.08 -17.30
CA VAL A 171 7.50 -3.24 -16.96
C VAL A 171 8.16 -4.16 -17.99
N PRO A 172 9.18 -3.68 -18.73
CA PRO A 172 9.89 -4.53 -19.69
C PRO A 172 10.64 -5.69 -19.02
N HIS A 173 10.61 -6.85 -19.66
CA HIS A 173 11.17 -8.11 -19.13
C HIS A 173 12.66 -8.31 -19.46
N VAL A 174 13.21 -7.50 -20.37
CA VAL A 174 14.64 -7.53 -20.73
C VAL A 174 15.25 -6.15 -20.52
N ARG A 175 16.54 -6.09 -20.22
CA ARG A 175 17.28 -4.84 -19.97
C ARG A 175 18.22 -4.56 -21.13
N ASN A 176 17.80 -3.71 -22.06
CA ASN A 176 18.61 -3.22 -23.18
C ASN A 176 18.21 -1.77 -23.52
N ASN A 177 18.88 -1.15 -24.50
CA ASN A 177 18.61 0.24 -24.86
C ASN A 177 17.16 0.47 -25.35
N ASN A 178 16.58 -0.49 -26.07
CA ASN A 178 15.21 -0.38 -26.56
C ASN A 178 14.21 -0.46 -25.41
N THR A 179 14.37 -1.41 -24.49
CA THR A 179 13.46 -1.52 -23.35
C THR A 179 13.64 -0.42 -22.32
N LYS A 180 14.83 0.17 -22.21
CA LYS A 180 15.05 1.39 -21.42
C LYS A 180 14.19 2.54 -21.96
N GLU A 181 14.10 2.68 -23.29
CA GLU A 181 13.24 3.69 -23.90
C GLU A 181 11.76 3.41 -23.64
N ILE A 182 11.32 2.17 -23.84
CA ILE A 182 9.94 1.75 -23.57
C ILE A 182 9.56 2.03 -22.11
N TRP A 183 10.43 1.67 -21.17
CA TRP A 183 10.21 1.94 -19.75
C TRP A 183 10.12 3.44 -19.46
N ARG A 184 10.98 4.25 -20.08
CA ARG A 184 10.92 5.71 -19.94
C ARG A 184 9.57 6.26 -20.41
N GLN A 185 9.02 5.77 -21.52
CA GLN A 185 7.69 6.16 -21.99
C GLN A 185 6.58 5.71 -21.04
N GLU A 186 6.70 4.53 -20.43
CA GLU A 186 5.75 4.08 -19.39
C GLU A 186 5.78 4.99 -18.16
N ILE A 187 6.97 5.45 -17.75
CA ILE A 187 7.10 6.42 -16.65
C ILE A 187 6.42 7.75 -16.99
N TYR A 188 6.53 8.24 -18.23
CA TYR A 188 5.81 9.45 -18.66
C TYR A 188 4.29 9.25 -18.64
N ARG A 189 3.78 8.14 -19.17
CA ARG A 189 2.34 7.80 -19.10
C ARG A 189 1.84 7.73 -17.65
N PHE A 190 2.63 7.14 -16.77
CA PHE A 190 2.29 7.08 -15.35
C PHE A 190 2.27 8.47 -14.71
N ALA A 191 3.22 9.35 -15.04
CA ALA A 191 3.22 10.74 -14.59
C ALA A 191 1.94 11.47 -15.03
N GLU A 192 1.59 11.39 -16.32
CA GLU A 192 0.34 11.97 -16.86
C GLU A 192 -0.88 11.42 -16.12
N LYS A 193 -0.93 10.10 -15.91
CA LYS A 193 -2.01 9.47 -15.15
C LYS A 193 -2.12 10.00 -13.72
N MET A 194 -1.00 10.22 -13.03
CA MET A 194 -1.00 10.79 -11.68
C MET A 194 -1.47 12.25 -11.68
N GLU A 195 -1.05 13.06 -12.66
CA GLU A 195 -1.55 14.44 -12.79
C GLU A 195 -3.06 14.48 -13.03
N ASP A 196 -3.60 13.57 -13.84
CA ASP A 196 -5.03 13.46 -14.11
C ASP A 196 -5.82 13.05 -12.86
N GLU A 197 -5.30 12.09 -12.09
CA GLU A 197 -5.95 11.61 -10.87
C GLU A 197 -5.93 12.65 -9.76
N THR A 198 -4.83 13.39 -9.60
CA THR A 198 -4.67 14.36 -8.51
C THR A 198 -5.13 15.77 -8.89
N GLY A 199 -5.24 16.06 -10.18
CA GLY A 199 -5.44 17.42 -10.70
C GLY A 199 -4.25 18.35 -10.47
N GLN A 200 -3.07 17.82 -10.12
CA GLN A 200 -1.86 18.59 -9.86
C GLN A 200 -0.79 18.31 -10.90
N LYS A 201 -0.21 19.38 -11.45
CA LYS A 201 0.93 19.27 -12.35
C LYS A 201 2.21 18.96 -11.60
N ILE A 202 2.96 17.99 -12.11
CA ILE A 202 4.30 17.65 -11.65
C ILE A 202 5.25 18.70 -12.22
N THR A 203 5.88 19.47 -11.33
CA THR A 203 6.87 20.47 -11.71
C THR A 203 8.27 19.95 -11.46
N LEU A 204 9.28 20.58 -12.07
CA LEU A 204 10.68 20.29 -11.76
C LEU A 204 10.96 20.38 -10.26
N GLU A 205 10.36 21.37 -9.59
CA GLU A 205 10.54 21.57 -8.16
C GLU A 205 9.86 20.48 -7.32
N SER A 206 8.60 20.12 -7.63
CA SER A 206 7.89 19.08 -6.89
C SER A 206 8.55 17.72 -7.08
N LEU A 207 8.97 17.40 -8.30
CA LEU A 207 9.67 16.16 -8.61
C LEU A 207 11.05 16.09 -7.93
N SER A 208 11.82 17.18 -7.96
CA SER A 208 13.13 17.24 -7.28
C SER A 208 13.01 17.02 -5.77
N ARG A 209 12.02 17.66 -5.13
CA ARG A 209 11.74 17.45 -3.70
C ARG A 209 11.32 16.01 -3.40
N ALA A 210 10.45 15.43 -4.22
CA ALA A 210 9.99 14.05 -4.05
C ALA A 210 11.14 13.05 -4.21
N ILE A 211 11.98 13.21 -5.25
CA ILE A 211 13.18 12.39 -5.46
C ILE A 211 14.11 12.47 -4.26
N LYS A 212 14.37 13.67 -3.74
CA LYS A 212 15.20 13.84 -2.55
C LYS A 212 14.61 13.10 -1.35
N LEU A 213 13.32 13.28 -1.07
CA LEU A 213 12.63 12.63 0.04
C LEU A 213 12.72 11.10 -0.04
N VAL A 214 12.40 10.53 -1.20
CA VAL A 214 12.43 9.07 -1.39
C VAL A 214 13.87 8.53 -1.31
N ASN A 215 14.85 9.25 -1.85
CA ASN A 215 16.25 8.85 -1.73
C ASN A 215 16.80 8.95 -0.31
N ASP A 216 16.39 9.97 0.46
CA ASP A 216 16.76 10.06 1.88
C ASP A 216 16.15 8.89 2.67
N LYS A 217 14.89 8.53 2.39
CA LYS A 217 14.24 7.33 2.94
C LYS A 217 15.01 6.05 2.60
N ARG A 218 15.37 5.86 1.33
CA ARG A 218 16.16 4.69 0.88
C ARG A 218 17.53 4.63 1.56
N ARG A 219 18.20 5.77 1.69
CA ARG A 219 19.51 5.86 2.35
C ARG A 219 19.46 5.53 3.84
N ALA A 220 18.36 5.87 4.52
CA ALA A 220 18.18 5.51 5.93
C ALA A 220 18.00 3.99 6.17
N LEU A 221 17.74 3.21 5.11
CA LEU A 221 17.53 1.76 5.17
C LEU A 221 18.71 0.93 4.65
N GLN A 222 19.79 1.57 4.17
CA GLN A 222 21.00 0.94 3.63
C GLN A 222 22.12 0.93 4.67
#